data_AF-A0AAQ0MCP2-F1
#
_entry.id   AF-A0AAQ0MCP2-F1
#
_cell.length_a   1.000
_cell.length_b   1.000
_cell.length_c   1.000
_cell.angle_alpha   90.00
_cell.angle_beta   90.00
_cell.angle_gamma   90.00
#
_symmetry.space_group_name_H-M   'P 1'
#
loop_
_entity.id
_entity.type
_entity.pdbx_description
1 polymer ?
#
loop_
_entity_poly.entity_id
_entity_poly.type
_entity_poly.pdbx_seq_one_letter_code
_entity_poly.pdbx_strand_id
1 'polypeptide(L)' 'DMDIRTEAMLFAASRREHLVLKVIPALKEGKVVLCDRYIDSSLAYQGYARGIGVEEVRALNEFAINGLYPDLTI' A
#
# COMPACT_ATOMS: atom_id res chain seq x y z
N ASP A 1 6.20 18.63 -12.29
CA ASP A 1 6.02 17.91 -11.02
C ASP A 1 4.60 17.44 -10.87
N MET A 2 4.43 16.26 -10.27
CA MET A 2 3.12 15.69 -9.95
C MET A 2 2.69 16.13 -8.55
N ASP A 3 1.41 16.46 -8.38
CA ASP A 3 0.87 16.79 -7.06
C ASP A 3 1.01 15.61 -6.08
N ILE A 4 1.33 15.91 -4.83
CA ILE A 4 1.63 14.90 -3.80
C ILE A 4 0.45 13.96 -3.54
N ARG A 5 -0.80 14.45 -3.62
CA ARG A 5 -2.01 13.65 -3.41
C ARG A 5 -2.29 12.78 -4.64
N THR A 6 -2.10 13.32 -5.83
CA THR A 6 -2.21 12.55 -7.08
C THR A 6 -1.27 11.34 -7.06
N GLU A 7 -0.01 11.55 -6.67
CA GLU A 7 0.95 10.46 -6.56
C GLU A 7 0.56 9.42 -5.49
N ALA A 8 0.07 9.86 -4.33
CA ALA A 8 -0.40 8.95 -3.28
C ALA A 8 -1.56 8.06 -3.76
N MET A 9 -2.51 8.63 -4.51
CA MET A 9 -3.61 7.90 -5.12
C MET A 9 -3.14 6.91 -6.18
N LEU A 10 -2.18 7.29 -7.02
CA LEU A 10 -1.60 6.39 -8.02
C LEU A 10 -0.85 5.22 -7.39
N PHE A 11 -0.12 5.45 -6.29
CA PHE A 11 0.50 4.36 -5.54
C PHE A 11 -0.53 3.44 -4.89
N ALA A 12 -1.61 3.98 -4.32
CA ALA A 12 -2.69 3.17 -3.77
C ALA A 12 -3.39 2.32 -4.85
N ALA A 13 -3.64 2.91 -6.03
CA ALA A 13 -4.21 2.19 -7.18
C ALA A 13 -3.28 1.06 -7.66
N SER A 14 -1.98 1.34 -7.82
CA SER A 14 -0.98 0.34 -8.18
C SER A 14 -0.89 -0.79 -7.14
N ARG A 15 -0.94 -0.46 -5.85
CA ARG A 15 -0.96 -1.44 -4.75
C ARG A 15 -2.18 -2.35 -4.84
N ARG A 16 -3.38 -1.81 -5.11
CA ARG A 16 -4.61 -2.62 -5.28
C ARG A 16 -4.47 -3.62 -6.42
N GLU A 17 -4.00 -3.16 -7.59
CA GLU A 17 -3.81 -4.03 -8.75
C GLU A 17 -2.77 -5.13 -8.49
N HIS A 18 -1.63 -4.77 -7.87
CA HIS A 18 -0.62 -5.75 -7.48
C HIS A 18 -1.18 -6.81 -6.52
N LEU A 19 -2.04 -6.39 -5.58
CA LEU A 19 -2.69 -7.28 -4.63
C LEU A 19 -3.59 -8.31 -5.32
N VAL A 20 -4.52 -7.84 -6.15
CA VAL A 20 -5.55 -8.70 -6.74
C VAL A 20 -5.01 -9.61 -7.83
N LEU A 21 -4.01 -9.14 -8.59
CA LEU A 21 -3.46 -9.89 -9.71
C LEU A 21 -2.32 -10.83 -9.33
N LYS A 22 -1.60 -10.56 -8.23
CA LYS A 22 -0.37 -11.31 -7.91
C LYS A 22 -0.31 -11.81 -6.47
N VAL A 23 -0.48 -10.94 -5.48
CA VAL A 23 -0.29 -11.31 -4.06
C VAL A 23 -1.38 -12.26 -3.59
N ILE A 24 -2.66 -11.88 -3.75
CA ILE A 24 -3.79 -12.68 -3.29
C ILE A 24 -3.83 -14.06 -3.97
N PRO A 25 -3.63 -14.19 -5.30
CA PRO A 25 -3.50 -15.49 -5.93
C PRO A 25 -2.38 -16.35 -5.34
N ALA A 26 -1.18 -15.78 -5.15
CA ALA A 26 -0.05 -16.51 -4.56
C ALA A 26 -0.33 -16.98 -3.12
N LEU A 27 -0.97 -16.15 -2.30
CA LEU A 27 -1.37 -16.52 -0.94
C LEU A 27 -2.43 -17.63 -0.94
N LYS A 28 -3.39 -17.60 -1.87
CA LYS A 28 -4.40 -18.66 -2.03
C LYS A 28 -3.79 -20.00 -2.44
N GLU A 29 -2.66 -19.99 -3.12
CA GLU A 29 -1.86 -21.19 -3.43
C GLU A 29 -0.97 -21.64 -2.25
N GLY A 30 -1.07 -21.00 -1.09
CA GLY A 30 -0.29 -21.34 0.11
C GLY A 30 1.18 -20.91 0.03
N LYS A 31 1.53 -19.97 -0.85
CA LYS A 31 2.91 -19.47 -0.96
C LYS A 31 3.21 -18.42 0.10
N VAL A 32 4.47 -18.37 0.53
CA VAL A 32 5.01 -17.21 1.26
C VAL A 32 5.30 -16.11 0.24
N VAL A 33 4.78 -14.90 0.50
CA VAL A 33 5.03 -13.71 -0.33
C VAL A 33 5.94 -12.76 0.42
N LEU A 34 7.15 -12.56 -0.11
CA LEU A 34 8.05 -11.50 0.34
C LEU A 34 7.82 -10.27 -0.52
N CYS A 35 7.32 -9.19 0.08
CA CYS A 35 7.06 -7.93 -0.60
C CYS A 35 8.06 -6.88 -0.13
N ASP A 36 8.91 -6.40 -1.05
CA ASP A 36 9.74 -5.23 -0.78
C ASP A 36 8.85 -3.98 -0.83
N ARG A 37 8.61 -3.40 0.35
CA ARG A 37 7.68 -2.31 0.63
C ARG A 37 6.21 -2.67 0.53
N TYR A 38 5.44 -1.98 1.37
CA TYR A 38 3.98 -2.06 1.37
C TYR A 38 3.38 -0.76 1.90
N ILE A 39 2.27 -0.80 2.65
CA ILE A 39 1.58 0.38 3.16
C ILE A 39 2.48 1.28 4.02
N ASP A 40 3.40 0.71 4.79
CA ASP A 40 4.26 1.46 5.72
C ASP A 40 5.16 2.46 5.00
N SER A 41 5.60 2.10 3.77
CA SER A 41 6.29 3.06 2.91
C SER A 41 5.39 4.24 2.55
N SER A 42 4.11 4.02 2.23
CA SER A 42 3.21 5.14 1.95
C SER A 42 2.99 6.03 3.18
N LEU A 43 2.85 5.45 4.37
CA LEU A 43 2.72 6.22 5.60
C LEU A 43 3.98 7.07 5.88
N ALA A 44 5.17 6.49 5.74
CA ALA A 44 6.43 7.18 5.98
C ALA A 44 6.72 8.27 4.94
N TYR A 45 6.63 7.95 3.65
CA TYR A 45 7.02 8.88 2.58
C TYR A 45 5.91 9.87 2.24
N GLN A 46 4.69 9.39 1.95
CA GLN A 46 3.59 10.27 1.56
C GLN A 46 2.94 10.92 2.78
N GLY A 47 2.69 10.15 3.84
CA GLY A 47 2.05 10.64 5.06
C GLY A 47 2.92 11.63 5.82
N TYR A 48 4.12 11.19 6.23
CA TYR A 48 5.02 11.98 7.05
C TYR A 48 5.95 12.88 6.23
N ALA A 49 6.84 12.32 5.41
CA ALA A 49 7.91 13.10 4.77
C ALA A 49 7.40 14.15 3.76
N ARG A 50 6.32 13.85 3.03
CA ARG A 50 5.68 14.81 2.11
C ARG A 50 4.53 15.59 2.74
N GLY A 51 4.23 15.35 4.01
CA GLY A 51 3.27 16.14 4.77
C GLY A 51 1.81 16.03 4.33
N ILE A 52 1.39 14.93 3.71
CA ILE A 52 -0.04 14.72 3.39
C ILE A 52 -0.86 14.47 4.67
N GLY A 53 -0.23 13.87 5.68
CA GLY A 53 -0.89 13.39 6.89
C GLY A 53 -0.94 11.87 6.93
N VAL A 54 -0.50 11.28 8.05
CA VAL A 54 -0.37 9.82 8.19
C VAL A 54 -1.75 9.16 8.19
N GLU A 55 -2.74 9.78 8.83
CA GLU A 55 -4.09 9.21 8.94
C GLU A 55 -4.84 9.25 7.61
N GLU A 56 -4.68 10.31 6.82
CA GLU A 56 -5.25 10.43 5.48
C GLU A 56 -4.65 9.38 4.53
N VAL A 57 -3.33 9.20 4.57
CA VAL A 57 -2.66 8.18 3.75
C VAL A 57 -2.98 6.76 4.25
N ARG A 58 -3.18 6.57 5.56
CA ARG A 58 -3.69 5.31 6.13
C ARG A 58 -5.07 5.01 5.58
N ALA A 59 -6.02 5.92 5.69
CA ALA A 59 -7.39 5.72 5.21
C ALA A 59 -7.44 5.36 3.71
N LEU A 60 -6.66 6.06 2.88
CA LEU A 60 -6.54 5.75 1.45
C LEU A 60 -6.02 4.32 1.22
N ASN A 61 -5.01 3.90 1.98
CA ASN A 61 -4.41 2.58 1.84
C ASN A 61 -5.28 1.47 2.43
N GLU A 62 -5.99 1.72 3.52
CA GLU A 62 -6.97 0.80 4.09
C GLU A 62 -8.07 0.48 3.08
N PHE A 63 -8.57 1.49 2.37
CA PHE A 63 -9.48 1.30 1.24
C PHE A 63 -8.84 0.44 0.13
N ALA A 64 -7.59 0.71 -0.23
CA ALA A 64 -6.89 -0.02 -1.30
C ALA A 64 -6.58 -1.49 -0.94
N ILE A 65 -6.22 -1.79 0.31
CA ILE A 65 -5.87 -3.15 0.72
C ILE A 65 -7.09 -3.97 1.15
N ASN A 66 -8.23 -3.31 1.42
CA ASN A 66 -9.47 -3.94 1.87
C ASN A 66 -9.25 -4.93 3.04
N GLY A 67 -8.56 -4.47 4.08
CA GLY A 67 -8.25 -5.24 5.28
C GLY A 67 -7.06 -6.20 5.18
N LEU A 68 -6.42 -6.35 4.01
CA LEU A 68 -5.27 -7.24 3.84
C LEU A 68 -3.94 -6.59 4.26
N TYR A 69 -3.71 -6.57 5.57
CA TYR A 69 -2.41 -6.26 6.16
C TYR A 69 -1.43 -7.45 6.03
N PRO A 70 -0.10 -7.21 6.00
CA PRO A 70 0.88 -8.28 6.09
C PRO A 70 0.78 -8.99 7.44
N ASP A 71 0.99 -10.31 7.46
CA ASP A 71 1.12 -11.06 8.71
C ASP A 71 2.38 -10.63 9.51
N LEU A 72 3.41 -10.15 8.80
CA LEU A 72 4.67 -9.69 9.38
C LEU A 72 5.28 -8.57 8.52
N THR A 73 5.75 -7.50 9.17
CA THR A 73 6.60 -6.46 8.60
C THR A 73 7.91 -6.40 9.40
N ILE A 74 9.05 -6.32 8.70
CA ILE A 74 10.41 -6.23 9.28
C ILE A 74 10.98 -4.83 9.07
#